data_AF-A0A1J4M0V8-F1
#
_entry.id   AF-A0A1J4M0V8-F1
#
_cell.length_a   1.000
_cell.length_b   1.000
_cell.length_c   1.000
_cell.angle_alpha   90.00
_cell.angle_beta   90.00
_cell.angle_gamma   90.00
#
_symmetry.space_group_name_H-M   'P 1'
#
loop_
_entity.id
_entity.type
_entity.pdbx_description
1 polymer ?
#
loop_
_entity_poly.entity_id
_entity_poly.type
_entity_poly.pdbx_seq_one_letter_code
_entity_poly.pdbx_strand_id
1 'polypeptide(L)'
;MQTHIVPVGFDYDRLIAPLVRDQIDVDSVILLEGAVGSEANVEYSRHLSEKLETDFRSLLGAETERFVLEDVYDYDEAFEQAYDLITAELDAGNEVWVNVAAMPRTVSFAFATAANSLMVEREDEREQIHTYYTAPEKYLETELAEELREQSRLLEELKNGAVEDDQIDDRLESARDLLSEFDERGTTIGAKEIDGAHIVELPVTSFSNVKPFEELILYKLGEDGEFDSVSELAESLARELNEEYTDSFRSKVIYNVDRLGPGGKGYIEREEHGKSYRTRLSRIGELWVRAHSGDSDSV
;
A
#
# COMPACT_ATOMS: atom_id res chain seq x y z
N MET A 1 4.93 -11.81 -14.52
CA MET A 1 4.51 -10.44 -14.89
C MET A 1 4.08 -9.74 -13.62
N GLN A 2 4.17 -8.41 -13.55
CA GLN A 2 3.64 -7.60 -12.44
C GLN A 2 2.20 -7.19 -12.75
N THR A 3 1.25 -7.82 -12.04
CA THR A 3 -0.18 -7.54 -12.15
C THR A 3 -0.62 -6.66 -10.98
N HIS A 4 -1.12 -5.45 -11.29
CA HIS A 4 -1.67 -4.54 -10.29
C HIS A 4 -3.19 -4.66 -10.21
N ILE A 5 -3.71 -4.94 -9.02
CA ILE A 5 -5.14 -4.87 -8.73
C ILE A 5 -5.43 -3.46 -8.22
N VAL A 6 -6.13 -2.67 -9.04
CA VAL A 6 -6.31 -1.23 -8.84
C VAL A 6 -7.79 -0.91 -8.59
N PRO A 7 -8.14 -0.42 -7.39
CA PRO A 7 -9.50 -0.04 -7.04
C PRO A 7 -9.92 1.23 -7.76
N VAL A 8 -10.88 1.16 -8.67
CA VAL A 8 -11.43 2.36 -9.33
C VAL A 8 -12.52 2.96 -8.46
N GLY A 9 -12.18 4.03 -7.75
CA GLY A 9 -13.13 4.85 -7.01
C GLY A 9 -13.27 6.24 -7.63
N PHE A 10 -13.20 7.25 -6.77
CA PHE A 10 -13.24 8.66 -7.17
C PHE A 10 -11.85 9.28 -7.19
N ASP A 11 -10.76 8.53 -7.26
CA ASP A 11 -9.39 9.06 -7.25
C ASP A 11 -8.66 8.61 -8.50
N TYR A 12 -8.01 9.54 -9.21
CA TYR A 12 -7.17 9.23 -10.38
C TYR A 12 -5.68 9.27 -10.02
N ASP A 13 -5.20 10.38 -9.47
CA ASP A 13 -3.76 10.62 -9.28
C ASP A 13 -3.09 9.53 -8.43
N ARG A 14 -3.76 9.10 -7.35
CA ARG A 14 -3.23 8.09 -6.42
C ARG A 14 -3.10 6.69 -7.01
N LEU A 15 -3.74 6.42 -8.15
CA LEU A 15 -3.78 5.09 -8.75
C LEU A 15 -2.68 4.88 -9.79
N ILE A 16 -2.28 5.95 -10.48
CA ILE A 16 -1.32 5.87 -11.60
C ILE A 16 -0.08 6.75 -11.41
N ALA A 17 -0.20 7.93 -10.79
CA ALA A 17 0.92 8.86 -10.67
C ALA A 17 2.13 8.27 -9.91
N PRO A 18 1.96 7.52 -8.80
CA PRO A 18 3.09 6.85 -8.13
C PRO A 18 3.83 5.89 -9.07
N LEU A 19 3.09 5.08 -9.83
CA LEU A 19 3.65 4.04 -10.69
C LEU A 19 4.50 4.66 -11.80
N VAL A 20 4.03 5.77 -12.38
CA VAL A 20 4.78 6.53 -13.39
C VAL A 20 5.99 7.25 -12.78
N ARG A 21 5.82 7.94 -11.64
CA ARG A 21 6.88 8.75 -11.01
C ARG A 21 8.03 7.89 -10.51
N ASP A 22 7.71 6.78 -9.88
CA ASP A 22 8.69 5.87 -9.27
C ASP A 22 9.21 4.83 -10.28
N GLN A 23 8.77 4.88 -11.54
CA GLN A 23 9.15 3.95 -12.61
C GLN A 23 8.93 2.49 -12.21
N ILE A 24 7.77 2.22 -11.63
CA ILE A 24 7.36 0.87 -11.24
C ILE A 24 6.93 0.12 -12.49
N ASP A 25 7.44 -1.10 -12.65
CA ASP A 25 7.07 -1.95 -13.77
C ASP A 25 5.60 -2.40 -13.61
N VAL A 26 4.82 -2.30 -14.68
CA VAL A 26 3.41 -2.69 -14.67
C VAL A 26 3.12 -3.40 -15.98
N ASP A 27 3.05 -4.73 -15.92
CA ASP A 27 2.76 -5.55 -17.11
C ASP A 27 1.24 -5.65 -17.35
N SER A 28 0.45 -5.77 -16.28
CA SER A 28 -1.00 -5.93 -16.33
C SER A 28 -1.69 -5.18 -15.20
N VAL A 29 -2.91 -4.70 -15.45
CA VAL A 29 -3.74 -4.01 -14.47
C VAL A 29 -5.15 -4.57 -14.49
N ILE A 30 -5.63 -4.97 -13.33
CA ILE A 30 -7.03 -5.33 -13.10
C ILE A 30 -7.70 -4.14 -12.41
N LEU A 31 -8.51 -3.42 -13.16
CA LEU A 31 -9.31 -2.30 -12.69
C LEU A 31 -10.57 -2.83 -12.00
N LEU A 32 -10.62 -2.73 -10.67
CA LEU A 32 -11.81 -3.09 -9.89
C LEU A 32 -12.85 -1.98 -10.02
N GLU A 33 -13.98 -2.28 -10.63
CA GLU A 33 -15.14 -1.38 -10.76
C GLU A 33 -16.19 -1.78 -9.74
N GLY A 34 -16.64 -0.83 -8.92
CA GLY A 34 -17.68 -1.04 -7.92
C GLY A 34 -18.99 -0.39 -8.35
N ALA A 35 -20.09 -1.13 -8.33
CA ALA A 35 -21.40 -0.56 -8.57
C ALA A 35 -21.89 0.19 -7.31
N VAL A 36 -21.55 1.48 -7.16
CA VAL A 36 -21.94 2.25 -5.96
C VAL A 36 -22.83 3.44 -6.29
N GLY A 37 -24.07 3.40 -5.80
CA GLY A 37 -24.90 4.60 -5.63
C GLY A 37 -25.76 4.98 -6.84
N SER A 38 -25.86 6.30 -7.08
CA SER A 38 -26.75 6.88 -8.10
C SER A 38 -26.22 6.70 -9.52
N GLU A 39 -27.07 6.86 -10.55
CA GLU A 39 -26.65 6.82 -11.97
C GLU A 39 -25.45 7.74 -12.25
N ALA A 40 -25.39 8.91 -11.61
CA ALA A 40 -24.29 9.85 -11.73
C ALA A 40 -22.95 9.31 -11.16
N ASN A 41 -22.99 8.53 -10.07
CA ASN A 41 -21.78 7.91 -9.52
C ASN A 41 -21.24 6.83 -10.47
N VAL A 42 -22.14 6.07 -11.09
CA VAL A 42 -21.78 5.03 -12.07
C VAL A 42 -21.18 5.68 -13.32
N GLU A 43 -21.77 6.76 -13.82
CA GLU A 43 -21.25 7.50 -14.98
C GLU A 43 -19.86 8.07 -14.69
N TYR A 44 -19.69 8.69 -13.52
CA TYR A 44 -18.41 9.25 -13.11
C TYR A 44 -17.32 8.17 -12.95
N SER A 45 -17.62 7.08 -12.25
CA SER A 45 -16.68 5.96 -12.06
C SER A 45 -16.29 5.33 -13.39
N ARG A 46 -17.24 5.24 -14.33
CA ARG A 46 -16.98 4.75 -15.68
C ARG A 46 -16.04 5.65 -16.47
N HIS A 47 -16.25 6.97 -16.40
CA HIS A 47 -15.36 7.94 -17.04
C HIS A 47 -13.93 7.82 -16.50
N LEU A 48 -13.78 7.73 -15.18
CA LEU A 48 -12.47 7.59 -14.53
C LEU A 48 -11.81 6.25 -14.89
N SER A 49 -12.58 5.17 -14.94
CA SER A 49 -12.10 3.84 -15.38
C SER A 49 -11.59 3.87 -16.82
N GLU A 50 -12.34 4.47 -17.74
CA GLU A 50 -11.94 4.60 -19.15
C GLU A 50 -10.67 5.45 -19.33
N LYS A 51 -10.55 6.51 -18.52
CA LYS A 51 -9.33 7.33 -18.47
C LYS A 51 -8.15 6.53 -17.95
N LEU A 52 -8.27 5.88 -16.79
CA LEU A 52 -7.23 5.04 -16.21
C LEU A 52 -6.79 3.93 -17.18
N GLU A 53 -7.73 3.24 -17.82
CA GLU A 53 -7.43 2.22 -18.82
C GLU A 53 -6.57 2.77 -19.97
N THR A 54 -6.90 3.97 -20.46
CA THR A 54 -6.16 4.64 -21.52
C THR A 54 -4.75 5.03 -21.06
N ASP A 55 -4.63 5.55 -19.84
CA ASP A 55 -3.37 6.05 -19.30
C ASP A 55 -2.45 4.91 -18.87
N PHE A 56 -2.98 3.81 -18.31
CA PHE A 56 -2.20 2.60 -18.04
C PHE A 56 -1.59 2.00 -19.32
N ARG A 57 -2.39 1.92 -20.40
CA ARG A 57 -1.87 1.44 -21.69
C ARG A 57 -0.87 2.39 -22.33
N SER A 58 -1.14 3.69 -22.30
CA SER A 58 -0.33 4.66 -23.04
C SER A 58 0.92 5.12 -22.31
N LEU A 59 0.89 5.22 -20.98
CA LEU A 59 2.01 5.68 -20.16
C LEU A 59 2.87 4.52 -19.65
N LEU A 60 2.26 3.40 -19.27
CA LEU A 60 2.97 2.25 -18.68
C LEU A 60 3.07 1.05 -19.64
N GLY A 61 2.32 1.04 -20.75
CA GLY A 61 2.34 -0.08 -21.69
C GLY A 61 1.64 -1.33 -21.18
N ALA A 62 0.87 -1.21 -20.09
CA ALA A 62 0.24 -2.32 -19.41
C ALA A 62 -0.96 -2.88 -20.17
N GLU A 63 -1.17 -4.20 -20.08
CA GLU A 63 -2.46 -4.80 -20.38
C GLU A 63 -3.48 -4.41 -19.31
N THR A 64 -4.76 -4.34 -19.67
CA THR A 64 -5.80 -3.87 -18.75
C THR A 64 -7.04 -4.76 -18.83
N GLU A 65 -7.49 -5.24 -17.68
CA GLU A 65 -8.73 -5.97 -17.49
C GLU A 65 -9.65 -5.20 -16.53
N ARG A 66 -10.96 -5.36 -16.67
CA ARG A 66 -11.95 -4.80 -15.75
C ARG A 66 -12.62 -5.92 -14.99
N PHE A 67 -12.73 -5.75 -13.68
CA PHE A 67 -13.37 -6.70 -12.79
C PHE A 67 -14.46 -5.97 -11.99
N VAL A 68 -15.68 -6.48 -12.03
CA VAL A 68 -16.85 -5.79 -11.43
C VAL A 68 -17.20 -6.41 -10.09
N LEU A 69 -17.27 -5.58 -9.04
CA LEU A 69 -17.81 -5.92 -7.73
C LEU A 69 -19.30 -5.55 -7.67
N GLU A 70 -20.16 -6.53 -7.45
CA GLU A 70 -21.62 -6.34 -7.40
C GLU A 70 -22.05 -5.48 -6.19
N ASP A 71 -21.55 -5.79 -4.99
CA ASP A 71 -21.78 -5.02 -3.78
C ASP A 71 -20.45 -4.67 -3.07
N VAL A 72 -20.05 -3.40 -3.16
CA VAL A 72 -18.84 -2.89 -2.49
C VAL A 72 -18.94 -2.85 -0.96
N TYR A 73 -20.13 -3.07 -0.40
CA TYR A 73 -20.36 -3.08 1.04
C TYR A 73 -20.50 -4.49 1.60
N ASP A 74 -20.49 -5.53 0.77
CA ASP A 74 -20.37 -6.91 1.20
C ASP A 74 -18.89 -7.27 1.38
N TYR A 75 -18.47 -7.32 2.64
CA TYR A 75 -17.09 -7.67 2.99
C TYR A 75 -16.75 -9.12 2.64
N ASP A 76 -17.67 -10.04 2.90
CA ASP A 76 -17.42 -11.48 2.77
C ASP A 76 -17.30 -11.83 1.29
N GLU A 77 -18.21 -11.30 0.46
CA GLU A 77 -18.14 -11.47 -0.99
C GLU A 77 -16.89 -10.81 -1.58
N ALA A 78 -16.58 -9.57 -1.18
CA ALA A 78 -15.36 -8.90 -1.66
C ALA A 78 -14.09 -9.66 -1.26
N PHE A 79 -14.08 -10.32 -0.09
CA PHE A 79 -12.96 -11.15 0.36
C PHE A 79 -12.84 -12.42 -0.50
N GLU A 80 -13.94 -13.14 -0.73
CA GLU A 80 -13.94 -14.34 -1.58
C GLU A 80 -13.44 -14.01 -2.99
N GLN A 81 -13.95 -12.94 -3.60
CA GLN A 81 -13.54 -12.50 -4.93
C GLN A 81 -12.07 -12.06 -4.97
N ALA A 82 -11.59 -11.32 -3.96
CA ALA A 82 -10.19 -10.94 -3.86
C ALA A 82 -9.28 -12.17 -3.74
N TYR A 83 -9.65 -13.13 -2.89
CA TYR A 83 -8.88 -14.35 -2.68
C TYR A 83 -8.77 -15.16 -3.98
N ASP A 84 -9.87 -15.36 -4.69
CA ASP A 84 -9.90 -16.08 -5.96
C ASP A 84 -9.09 -15.36 -7.05
N LEU A 85 -9.22 -14.03 -7.14
CA LEU A 85 -8.52 -13.21 -8.12
C LEU A 85 -7.00 -13.25 -7.91
N ILE A 86 -6.54 -13.02 -6.68
CA ILE A 86 -5.12 -13.06 -6.35
C ILE A 86 -4.57 -14.48 -6.57
N THR A 87 -5.33 -15.52 -6.17
CA THR A 87 -4.91 -16.92 -6.37
C THR A 87 -4.74 -17.24 -7.84
N ALA A 88 -5.66 -16.79 -8.72
CA ALA A 88 -5.57 -17.04 -10.15
C ALA A 88 -4.33 -16.40 -10.77
N GLU A 89 -3.97 -15.18 -10.38
CA GLU A 89 -2.75 -14.50 -10.84
C GLU A 89 -1.48 -15.21 -10.35
N LEU A 90 -1.44 -15.62 -9.08
CA LEU A 90 -0.32 -16.39 -8.53
C LEU A 90 -0.17 -17.75 -9.24
N ASP A 91 -1.27 -18.45 -9.51
CA ASP A 91 -1.26 -19.72 -10.24
C ASP A 91 -0.81 -19.58 -11.71
N ALA A 92 -0.96 -18.39 -12.29
CA ALA A 92 -0.38 -18.02 -13.58
C ALA A 92 1.13 -17.68 -13.50
N GLY A 93 1.69 -17.61 -12.29
CA GLY A 93 3.08 -17.24 -12.03
C GLY A 93 3.32 -15.73 -12.06
N ASN A 94 2.30 -14.93 -11.78
CA ASN A 94 2.39 -13.48 -11.73
C ASN A 94 2.67 -12.99 -10.30
N GLU A 95 3.37 -11.86 -10.23
CA GLU A 95 3.55 -11.07 -9.02
C GLU A 95 2.35 -10.12 -8.90
N VAL A 96 1.72 -10.06 -7.73
CA VAL A 96 0.45 -9.38 -7.51
C VAL A 96 0.63 -8.18 -6.59
N TRP A 97 0.21 -7.01 -7.08
CA TRP A 97 0.28 -5.73 -6.37
C TRP A 97 -1.12 -5.18 -6.10
N VAL A 98 -1.57 -5.26 -4.86
CA VAL A 98 -2.91 -4.84 -4.42
C VAL A 98 -2.88 -3.41 -3.89
N ASN A 99 -3.48 -2.48 -4.64
CA ASN A 99 -3.66 -1.11 -4.17
C ASN A 99 -4.92 -1.01 -3.30
N VAL A 100 -4.84 -0.35 -2.14
CA VAL A 100 -5.98 -0.18 -1.22
C VAL A 100 -6.45 1.28 -1.07
N ALA A 101 -6.04 2.17 -1.98
CA ALA A 101 -6.16 3.62 -1.84
C ALA A 101 -7.56 4.21 -2.08
N ALA A 102 -8.31 3.74 -3.09
CA ALA A 102 -9.43 4.52 -3.67
C ALA A 102 -10.83 3.89 -3.58
N MET A 103 -10.99 2.64 -3.13
CA MET A 103 -12.31 2.02 -2.94
C MET A 103 -12.89 2.28 -1.54
N PRO A 104 -14.19 2.00 -1.30
CA PRO A 104 -14.75 1.93 0.04
C PRO A 104 -13.92 1.03 0.95
N ARG A 105 -13.82 1.41 2.22
CA ARG A 105 -12.98 0.70 3.21
C ARG A 105 -13.28 -0.79 3.30
N THR A 106 -14.54 -1.19 3.08
CA THR A 106 -14.95 -2.59 3.05
C THR A 106 -14.15 -3.39 2.03
N VAL A 107 -14.11 -2.94 0.77
CA VAL A 107 -13.33 -3.57 -0.30
C VAL A 107 -11.83 -3.49 -0.01
N SER A 108 -11.32 -2.31 0.38
CA SER A 108 -9.89 -2.14 0.70
C SER A 108 -9.42 -3.10 1.80
N PHE A 109 -10.20 -3.28 2.86
CA PHE A 109 -9.86 -4.21 3.93
C PHE A 109 -10.05 -5.67 3.53
N ALA A 110 -11.07 -5.99 2.74
CA ALA A 110 -11.28 -7.34 2.23
C ALA A 110 -10.10 -7.79 1.36
N PHE A 111 -9.70 -6.97 0.40
CA PHE A 111 -8.56 -7.24 -0.49
C PHE A 111 -7.23 -7.32 0.26
N ALA A 112 -6.97 -6.37 1.18
CA ALA A 112 -5.79 -6.45 2.03
C ALA A 112 -5.77 -7.73 2.88
N THR A 113 -6.93 -8.13 3.44
CA THR A 113 -7.01 -9.33 4.26
C THR A 113 -6.84 -10.59 3.44
N ALA A 114 -7.38 -10.65 2.22
CA ALA A 114 -7.19 -11.77 1.30
C ALA A 114 -5.73 -11.93 0.88
N ALA A 115 -5.07 -10.83 0.49
CA ALA A 115 -3.64 -10.81 0.19
C ALA A 115 -2.81 -11.31 1.39
N ASN A 116 -3.10 -10.80 2.59
CA ASN A 116 -2.44 -11.21 3.82
C ASN A 116 -2.64 -12.71 4.13
N SER A 117 -3.86 -13.23 3.96
CA SER A 117 -4.14 -14.66 4.16
C SER A 117 -3.33 -15.51 3.20
N LEU A 118 -3.26 -15.13 1.92
CA LEU A 118 -2.47 -15.84 0.92
C LEU A 118 -0.96 -15.79 1.21
N MET A 119 -0.43 -14.67 1.69
CA MET A 119 0.97 -14.56 2.12
C MET A 119 1.33 -15.50 3.29
N VAL A 120 0.33 -15.88 4.11
CA VAL A 120 0.50 -16.83 5.21
C VAL A 120 0.33 -18.27 4.73
N GLU A 121 -0.63 -18.53 3.86
CA GLU A 121 -0.98 -19.87 3.35
C GLU A 121 0.00 -20.37 2.27
N ARG A 122 0.51 -19.47 1.43
CA ARG A 122 1.44 -19.74 0.32
C ARG A 122 2.82 -19.15 0.63
N GLU A 123 3.49 -19.72 1.63
CA GLU A 123 4.77 -19.21 2.15
C GLU A 123 5.85 -19.01 1.08
N ASP A 124 5.96 -19.94 0.12
CA ASP A 124 6.95 -19.88 -0.97
C ASP A 124 6.69 -18.75 -1.98
N GLU A 125 5.47 -18.20 -2.01
CA GLU A 125 5.03 -17.15 -2.93
C GLU A 125 4.76 -15.83 -2.21
N ARG A 126 5.07 -15.75 -0.90
CA ARG A 126 4.85 -14.54 -0.08
C ARG A 126 5.49 -13.30 -0.70
N GLU A 127 6.71 -13.43 -1.21
CA GLU A 127 7.46 -12.32 -1.82
C GLU A 127 6.89 -11.87 -3.17
N GLN A 128 5.84 -12.56 -3.68
CA GLN A 128 5.15 -12.19 -4.92
C GLN A 128 3.83 -11.45 -4.65
N ILE A 129 3.47 -11.23 -3.39
CA ILE A 129 2.20 -10.58 -3.02
C ILE A 129 2.53 -9.30 -2.26
N HIS A 130 2.13 -8.17 -2.84
CA HIS A 130 2.36 -6.84 -2.29
C HIS A 130 1.02 -6.17 -2.04
N THR A 131 0.82 -5.60 -0.86
CA THR A 131 -0.34 -4.74 -0.58
C THR A 131 0.19 -3.35 -0.30
N TYR A 132 -0.37 -2.34 -0.95
CA TYR A 132 0.18 -0.99 -0.85
C TYR A 132 -0.87 0.12 -0.83
N TYR A 133 -0.45 1.24 -0.25
CA TYR A 133 -1.25 2.44 -0.12
C TYR A 133 -0.51 3.64 -0.69
N THR A 134 -1.24 4.51 -1.39
CA THR A 134 -0.75 5.81 -1.84
C THR A 134 -1.49 6.92 -1.09
N ALA A 135 -0.73 7.79 -0.42
CA ALA A 135 -1.29 8.97 0.24
C ALA A 135 -1.51 10.11 -0.76
N PRO A 136 -2.63 10.85 -0.69
CA PRO A 136 -2.80 12.06 -1.50
C PRO A 136 -1.93 13.21 -1.00
N GLU A 137 -1.60 14.14 -1.90
CA GLU A 137 -1.02 15.44 -1.51
C GLU A 137 -2.11 16.35 -0.91
N LYS A 138 -3.33 16.30 -1.47
CA LYS A 138 -4.45 17.17 -1.11
C LYS A 138 -5.81 16.48 -1.30
N TYR A 139 -6.78 16.87 -0.49
CA TYR A 139 -8.19 16.43 -0.51
C TYR A 139 -9.08 17.57 -1.02
N LEU A 140 -9.82 17.35 -2.11
CA LEU A 140 -10.66 18.35 -2.76
C LEU A 140 -11.99 18.58 -2.05
N GLU A 141 -12.42 17.66 -1.18
CA GLU A 141 -13.73 17.73 -0.51
C GLU A 141 -13.89 18.99 0.34
N THR A 142 -12.78 19.48 0.92
CA THR A 142 -12.80 20.71 1.71
C THR A 142 -12.99 21.94 0.83
N GLU A 143 -12.34 21.98 -0.33
CA GLU A 143 -12.49 23.08 -1.31
C GLU A 143 -13.89 23.08 -1.93
N LEU A 144 -14.42 21.91 -2.27
CA LEU A 144 -15.80 21.77 -2.74
C LEU A 144 -16.79 22.29 -1.68
N ALA A 145 -16.57 21.96 -0.41
CA ALA A 145 -17.42 22.45 0.67
C ALA A 145 -17.28 23.96 0.90
N GLU A 146 -16.09 24.52 0.75
CA GLU A 146 -15.84 25.96 0.83
C GLU A 146 -16.50 26.70 -0.33
N GLU A 147 -16.31 26.24 -1.56
CA GLU A 147 -16.94 26.81 -2.76
C GLU A 147 -18.46 26.78 -2.63
N LEU A 148 -19.07 25.66 -2.22
CA LEU A 148 -20.52 25.58 -1.99
C LEU A 148 -21.03 26.59 -0.94
N ARG A 149 -20.24 26.86 0.10
CA ARG A 149 -20.59 27.89 1.11
C ARG A 149 -20.50 29.29 0.53
N GLU A 150 -19.47 29.58 -0.26
CA GLU A 150 -19.33 30.86 -0.96
C GLU A 150 -20.46 31.07 -1.97
N GLN A 151 -20.81 30.06 -2.76
CA GLN A 151 -21.95 30.09 -3.68
C GLN A 151 -23.27 30.31 -2.94
N SER A 152 -23.45 29.68 -1.77
CA SER A 152 -24.64 29.91 -0.94
C SER A 152 -24.74 31.37 -0.46
N ARG A 153 -23.62 31.99 -0.07
CA ARG A 153 -23.58 33.41 0.30
C ARG A 153 -23.89 34.32 -0.88
N LEU A 154 -23.30 34.03 -2.05
CA LEU A 154 -23.59 34.77 -3.29
C LEU A 154 -25.09 34.74 -3.61
N LEU A 155 -25.73 33.56 -3.50
CA LEU A 155 -27.18 33.42 -3.73
C LEU A 155 -28.02 34.21 -2.72
N GLU A 156 -27.58 34.31 -1.46
CA GLU A 156 -28.24 35.16 -0.44
C GLU A 156 -28.09 36.65 -0.75
N GLU A 157 -26.90 37.08 -1.16
CA GLU A 157 -26.64 38.47 -1.54
C GLU A 157 -27.41 38.85 -2.82
N LEU A 158 -27.48 37.95 -3.81
CA LEU A 158 -28.28 38.11 -5.03
C LEU A 158 -29.76 38.30 -4.70
N LYS A 159 -30.29 37.50 -3.77
CA LYS A 159 -31.67 37.62 -3.31
C LYS A 159 -31.95 38.97 -2.64
N ASN A 160 -30.94 39.57 -2.01
CA ASN A 160 -31.02 40.89 -1.39
C ASN A 160 -30.70 42.04 -2.36
N GLY A 161 -30.40 41.75 -3.62
CA GLY A 161 -30.05 42.74 -4.65
C GLY A 161 -28.73 43.45 -4.39
N ALA A 162 -27.78 42.79 -3.72
CA ALA A 162 -26.54 43.37 -3.21
C ALA A 162 -25.28 42.87 -3.93
N VAL A 163 -25.40 42.37 -5.16
CA VAL A 163 -24.31 41.72 -5.91
C VAL A 163 -24.12 42.41 -7.26
N GLU A 164 -22.86 42.66 -7.60
CA GLU A 164 -22.44 43.17 -8.91
C GLU A 164 -22.17 41.99 -9.87
N ASP A 165 -22.39 42.19 -11.17
CA ASP A 165 -22.23 41.13 -12.19
C ASP A 165 -20.80 40.52 -12.18
N ASP A 166 -19.76 41.34 -11.96
CA ASP A 166 -18.36 40.88 -11.88
C ASP A 166 -18.17 39.83 -10.77
N GLN A 167 -18.87 39.97 -9.63
CA GLN A 167 -18.79 39.00 -8.54
C GLN A 167 -19.46 37.68 -8.90
N ILE A 168 -20.46 37.68 -9.78
CA ILE A 168 -21.11 36.47 -10.27
C ILE A 168 -20.16 35.73 -11.21
N ASP A 169 -19.51 36.46 -12.12
CA ASP A 169 -18.58 35.90 -13.09
C ASP A 169 -17.36 35.26 -12.40
N ASP A 170 -16.73 35.95 -11.45
CA ASP A 170 -15.60 35.42 -10.66
C ASP A 170 -15.96 34.11 -9.95
N ARG A 171 -17.18 34.05 -9.38
CA ARG A 171 -17.67 32.88 -8.66
C ARG A 171 -18.03 31.74 -9.58
N LEU A 172 -18.58 32.04 -10.75
CA LEU A 172 -18.89 31.04 -11.76
C LEU A 172 -17.61 30.44 -12.36
N GLU A 173 -16.56 31.25 -12.55
CA GLU A 173 -15.24 30.79 -12.97
C GLU A 173 -14.62 29.87 -11.91
N SER A 174 -14.57 30.29 -10.64
CA SER A 174 -14.07 29.46 -9.52
C SER A 174 -14.77 28.09 -9.44
N ALA A 175 -16.10 28.08 -9.54
CA ALA A 175 -16.87 26.83 -9.50
C ALA A 175 -16.58 25.93 -10.71
N ARG A 176 -16.39 26.49 -11.90
CA ARG A 176 -16.07 25.70 -13.11
C ARG A 176 -14.66 25.14 -13.05
N ASP A 177 -13.69 25.90 -12.58
CA ASP A 177 -12.31 25.45 -12.43
C ASP A 177 -12.25 24.30 -11.42
N LEU A 178 -12.92 24.44 -10.27
CA LEU A 178 -12.96 23.39 -9.25
C LEU A 178 -13.70 22.14 -9.73
N LEU A 179 -14.79 22.29 -10.48
CA LEU A 179 -15.48 21.15 -11.11
C LEU A 179 -14.60 20.49 -12.16
N SER A 180 -13.85 21.26 -12.96
CA SER A 180 -12.92 20.70 -13.94
C SER A 180 -11.80 19.91 -13.26
N GLU A 181 -11.27 20.41 -12.14
CA GLU A 181 -10.25 19.70 -11.37
C GLU A 181 -10.80 18.41 -10.76
N PHE A 182 -12.02 18.47 -10.20
CA PHE A 182 -12.73 17.29 -9.71
C PHE A 182 -12.98 16.28 -10.83
N ASP A 183 -13.51 16.68 -11.98
CA ASP A 183 -13.79 15.79 -13.11
C ASP A 183 -12.51 15.16 -13.69
N GLU A 184 -11.39 15.88 -13.66
CA GLU A 184 -10.12 15.38 -14.16
C GLU A 184 -9.42 14.44 -13.18
N ARG A 185 -9.43 14.75 -11.88
CA ARG A 185 -8.54 14.11 -10.89
C ARG A 185 -9.26 13.31 -9.82
N GLY A 186 -10.53 13.59 -9.58
CA GLY A 186 -11.29 12.97 -8.53
C GLY A 186 -11.43 13.78 -7.25
N THR A 187 -11.57 13.08 -6.13
CA THR A 187 -11.64 13.64 -4.77
C THR A 187 -10.28 14.02 -4.20
N THR A 188 -9.19 13.57 -4.81
CA THR A 188 -7.84 13.84 -4.32
C THR A 188 -6.90 14.28 -5.44
N ILE A 189 -5.83 14.98 -5.05
CA ILE A 189 -4.80 15.47 -5.95
C ILE A 189 -3.45 14.92 -5.53
N GLY A 190 -2.69 14.49 -6.53
CA GLY A 190 -1.32 14.06 -6.42
C GLY A 190 -1.11 12.78 -5.63
N ALA A 191 0.15 12.41 -5.52
CA ALA A 191 0.63 11.34 -4.66
C ALA A 191 1.73 11.93 -3.79
N LYS A 192 1.58 11.81 -2.48
CA LYS A 192 2.53 12.35 -1.52
C LYS A 192 3.71 11.41 -1.37
N GLU A 193 4.91 11.94 -1.57
CA GLU A 193 6.16 11.24 -1.25
C GLU A 193 6.32 11.08 0.27
N ILE A 194 6.58 9.85 0.70
CA ILE A 194 6.82 9.45 2.09
C ILE A 194 8.09 8.62 2.10
N ASP A 195 9.09 9.05 2.87
CA ASP A 195 10.37 8.34 3.02
C ASP A 195 11.08 7.99 1.69
N GLY A 196 10.92 8.84 0.65
CA GLY A 196 11.58 8.66 -0.65
C GLY A 196 10.77 7.86 -1.68
N ALA A 197 9.56 7.42 -1.35
CA ALA A 197 8.67 6.68 -2.23
C ALA A 197 7.24 7.24 -2.21
N HIS A 198 6.50 7.09 -3.30
CA HIS A 198 5.08 7.47 -3.36
C HIS A 198 4.15 6.33 -2.93
N ILE A 199 4.68 5.11 -2.92
CA ILE A 199 3.99 3.91 -2.47
C ILE A 199 4.47 3.51 -1.08
N VAL A 200 3.51 3.30 -0.18
CA VAL A 200 3.75 2.70 1.14
C VAL A 200 3.23 1.28 1.13
N GLU A 201 4.15 0.32 1.06
CA GLU A 201 3.81 -1.09 1.20
C GLU A 201 3.40 -1.39 2.65
N LEU A 202 2.34 -2.19 2.80
CA LEU A 202 1.83 -2.66 4.07
C LEU A 202 2.51 -3.99 4.40
N PRO A 203 3.47 -4.01 5.34
CA PRO A 203 4.23 -5.20 5.62
C PRO A 203 3.37 -6.24 6.35
N VAL A 204 3.57 -7.51 6.00
CA VAL A 204 2.83 -8.64 6.57
C VAL A 204 3.79 -9.58 7.29
N THR A 205 3.35 -10.09 8.44
CA THR A 205 4.10 -11.05 9.25
C THR A 205 3.27 -12.31 9.46
N SER A 206 3.95 -13.45 9.49
CA SER A 206 3.38 -14.66 10.10
C SER A 206 3.22 -14.40 11.59
N PHE A 207 2.01 -14.54 12.12
CA PHE A 207 1.66 -14.41 13.55
C PHE A 207 2.27 -15.51 14.45
N SER A 208 3.50 -15.90 14.19
CA SER A 208 4.26 -16.88 14.95
C SER A 208 5.01 -16.21 16.10
N ASN A 209 4.65 -16.56 17.34
CA ASN A 209 5.29 -16.07 18.57
C ASN A 209 6.82 -16.08 18.47
N VAL A 210 7.44 -14.90 18.56
CA VAL A 210 8.89 -14.72 18.66
C VAL A 210 9.38 -15.36 19.96
N LYS A 211 10.37 -16.24 19.86
CA LYS A 211 10.95 -16.92 21.02
C LYS A 211 12.02 -16.03 21.66
N PRO A 212 12.35 -16.18 22.96
CA PRO A 212 13.30 -15.30 23.64
C PRO A 212 14.68 -15.15 22.96
N PHE A 213 15.20 -16.22 22.35
CA PHE A 213 16.48 -16.14 21.63
C PHE A 213 16.34 -15.49 20.24
N GLU A 214 15.16 -15.58 19.64
CA GLU A 214 14.84 -14.88 18.40
C GLU A 214 14.72 -13.37 18.65
N GLU A 215 14.14 -12.97 19.80
CA GLU A 215 14.06 -11.55 20.22
C GLU A 215 15.45 -10.93 20.32
N LEU A 216 16.41 -11.63 20.94
CA LEU A 216 17.81 -11.16 21.02
C LEU A 216 18.42 -10.91 19.65
N ILE A 217 18.14 -11.77 18.67
CA ILE A 217 18.60 -11.59 17.29
C ILE A 217 17.98 -10.34 16.66
N LEU A 218 16.67 -10.14 16.86
CA LEU A 218 15.95 -8.99 16.30
C LEU A 218 16.43 -7.67 16.91
N TYR A 219 16.57 -7.60 18.24
CA TYR A 219 17.13 -6.43 18.90
C TYR A 219 18.55 -6.13 18.43
N LYS A 220 19.39 -7.17 18.30
CA LYS A 220 20.75 -7.01 17.82
C LYS A 220 20.82 -6.39 16.42
N LEU A 221 19.98 -6.89 15.49
CA LEU A 221 19.88 -6.32 14.15
C LEU A 221 19.24 -4.92 14.17
N GLY A 222 18.34 -4.63 15.11
CA GLY A 222 17.77 -3.29 15.28
C GLY A 222 18.77 -2.25 15.79
N GLU A 223 19.71 -2.66 16.63
CA GLU A 223 20.75 -1.79 17.18
C GLU A 223 21.92 -1.59 16.21
N ASP A 224 22.45 -2.69 15.68
CA ASP A 224 23.68 -2.68 14.86
C ASP A 224 23.38 -2.55 13.35
N GLY A 225 22.11 -2.68 12.95
CA GLY A 225 21.67 -2.61 11.56
C GLY A 225 21.91 -3.92 10.81
N GLU A 226 22.92 -3.92 9.94
CA GLU A 226 23.20 -5.02 9.01
C GLU A 226 24.53 -5.71 9.30
N PHE A 227 24.60 -7.01 9.01
CA PHE A 227 25.82 -7.81 9.14
C PHE A 227 26.16 -8.45 7.79
N ASP A 228 27.45 -8.57 7.48
CA ASP A 228 27.93 -9.16 6.22
C ASP A 228 27.71 -10.68 6.17
N SER A 229 27.52 -11.30 7.34
CA SER A 229 27.14 -12.70 7.45
C SER A 229 26.45 -13.06 8.77
N VAL A 230 25.69 -14.15 8.76
CA VAL A 230 25.14 -14.76 9.99
C VAL A 230 26.21 -15.15 11.00
N SER A 231 27.44 -15.43 10.53
CA SER A 231 28.55 -15.81 11.42
C SER A 231 29.09 -14.61 12.20
N GLU A 232 29.12 -13.44 11.55
CA GLU A 232 29.48 -12.16 12.18
C GLU A 232 28.43 -11.74 13.20
N LEU A 233 27.14 -11.84 12.84
CA LEU A 233 26.03 -11.65 13.77
C LEU A 233 26.17 -12.57 15.00
N ALA A 234 26.49 -13.84 14.79
CA ALA A 234 26.70 -14.79 15.88
C ALA A 234 27.89 -14.42 16.78
N GLU A 235 28.99 -13.92 16.22
CA GLU A 235 30.11 -13.43 17.02
C GLU A 235 29.72 -12.21 17.85
N SER A 236 28.99 -11.25 17.26
CA SER A 236 28.53 -10.04 17.95
C SER A 236 27.58 -10.40 19.10
N LEU A 237 26.61 -11.28 18.87
CA LEU A 237 25.70 -11.80 19.90
C LEU A 237 26.42 -12.51 21.03
N ALA A 238 27.43 -13.35 20.73
CA ALA A 238 28.19 -14.06 21.76
C ALA A 238 28.92 -13.07 22.69
N ARG A 239 29.52 -12.02 22.13
CA ARG A 239 30.20 -10.96 22.91
C ARG A 239 29.23 -10.21 23.83
N GLU A 240 28.05 -9.89 23.33
CA GLU A 240 27.04 -9.15 24.09
C GLU A 240 26.43 -9.96 25.23
N LEU A 241 26.13 -11.24 24.97
CA LEU A 241 25.60 -12.16 25.98
C LEU A 241 26.66 -12.66 26.96
N ASN A 242 27.94 -12.29 26.76
CA ASN A 242 29.09 -12.81 27.50
C ASN A 242 29.14 -14.35 27.48
N GLU A 243 28.78 -14.93 26.33
CA GLU A 243 28.76 -16.36 26.04
C GLU A 243 29.98 -16.77 25.19
N GLU A 244 30.41 -18.03 25.30
CA GLU A 244 31.53 -18.52 24.49
C GLU A 244 31.10 -18.73 23.03
N TYR A 245 31.86 -18.14 22.09
CA TYR A 245 31.64 -18.34 20.65
C TYR A 245 32.07 -19.76 20.23
N THR A 246 31.12 -20.68 20.32
CA THR A 246 31.29 -22.10 19.95
C THR A 246 30.56 -22.44 18.65
N ASP A 247 30.93 -23.55 17.99
CA ASP A 247 30.21 -24.07 16.83
C ASP A 247 28.72 -24.35 17.14
N SER A 248 28.42 -24.75 18.38
CA SER A 248 27.05 -24.95 18.87
C SER A 248 26.27 -23.64 18.93
N PHE A 249 26.88 -22.58 19.47
CA PHE A 249 26.27 -21.25 19.52
C PHE A 249 26.01 -20.70 18.11
N ARG A 250 27.03 -20.79 17.24
CA ARG A 250 26.89 -20.39 15.84
C ARG A 250 25.77 -21.13 15.12
N SER A 251 25.68 -22.45 15.31
CA SER A 251 24.60 -23.27 14.73
C SER A 251 23.22 -22.87 15.25
N LYS A 252 23.11 -22.53 16.54
CA LYS A 252 21.88 -22.01 17.14
C LYS A 252 21.46 -20.68 16.51
N VAL A 253 22.39 -19.76 16.27
CA VAL A 253 22.09 -18.47 15.62
C VAL A 253 21.62 -18.70 14.19
N ILE A 254 22.33 -19.51 13.39
CA ILE A 254 21.95 -19.85 12.01
C ILE A 254 20.51 -20.40 11.96
N TYR A 255 20.20 -21.38 12.81
CA TYR A 255 18.86 -21.97 12.86
C TYR A 255 17.75 -20.95 13.17
N ASN A 256 18.01 -19.98 14.06
CA ASN A 256 17.01 -18.97 14.40
C ASN A 256 16.92 -17.87 13.34
N VAL A 257 18.03 -17.49 12.71
CA VAL A 257 18.02 -16.58 11.56
C VAL A 257 17.25 -17.20 10.38
N ASP A 258 17.44 -18.49 10.10
CA ASP A 258 16.66 -19.20 9.08
C ASP A 258 15.16 -19.17 9.39
N ARG A 259 14.77 -19.40 10.65
CA ARG A 259 13.36 -19.33 11.08
C ARG A 259 12.78 -17.92 11.08
N LEU A 260 13.60 -16.91 11.30
CA LEU A 260 13.21 -15.50 11.23
C LEU A 260 13.22 -14.97 9.78
N GLY A 261 13.86 -15.68 8.86
CA GLY A 261 13.98 -15.33 7.46
C GLY A 261 12.69 -15.51 6.64
N PRO A 262 12.79 -15.39 5.30
CA PRO A 262 11.64 -15.41 4.39
C PRO A 262 10.80 -16.69 4.45
N GLY A 263 11.43 -17.87 4.43
CA GLY A 263 10.77 -19.19 4.58
C GLY A 263 10.41 -19.53 6.03
N GLY A 264 10.05 -18.51 6.82
CA GLY A 264 9.57 -18.66 8.18
C GLY A 264 8.77 -17.43 8.59
N LYS A 265 9.27 -16.69 9.57
CA LYS A 265 8.52 -15.58 10.15
C LYS A 265 8.61 -14.27 9.36
N GLY A 266 9.61 -14.10 8.50
CA GLY A 266 9.76 -12.93 7.65
C GLY A 266 10.25 -11.66 8.35
N TYR A 267 10.85 -11.75 9.55
CA TYR A 267 11.42 -10.60 10.27
C TYR A 267 12.84 -10.22 9.81
N ILE A 268 13.49 -11.08 9.03
CA ILE A 268 14.86 -10.89 8.54
C ILE A 268 14.88 -11.10 7.03
N GLU A 269 15.59 -10.21 6.34
CA GLU A 269 15.93 -10.35 4.92
C GLU A 269 17.37 -10.85 4.78
N ARG A 270 17.61 -11.61 3.70
CA ARG A 270 18.93 -12.13 3.35
C ARG A 270 19.25 -11.85 1.90
N GLU A 271 20.23 -11.00 1.67
CA GLU A 271 20.69 -10.65 0.33
C GLU A 271 21.98 -11.42 -0.01
N GLU A 272 22.01 -12.09 -1.15
CA GLU A 272 23.18 -12.85 -1.58
C GLU A 272 24.33 -11.91 -1.96
N HIS A 273 25.46 -12.04 -1.28
CA HIS A 273 26.67 -11.28 -1.56
C HIS A 273 27.87 -12.21 -1.71
N GLY A 274 28.06 -12.73 -2.94
CA GLY A 274 29.19 -13.59 -3.29
C GLY A 274 29.08 -15.01 -2.70
N LYS A 275 29.66 -15.25 -1.53
CA LYS A 275 29.60 -16.55 -0.82
C LYS A 275 28.92 -16.45 0.55
N SER A 276 28.45 -15.27 0.92
CA SER A 276 27.73 -15.01 2.17
C SER A 276 26.39 -14.36 1.88
N TYR A 277 25.55 -14.35 2.90
CA TYR A 277 24.28 -13.63 2.87
C TYR A 277 24.37 -12.46 3.84
N ARG A 278 24.22 -11.24 3.33
CA ARG A 278 24.03 -10.06 4.15
C ARG A 278 22.72 -10.21 4.90
N THR A 279 22.73 -9.96 6.21
CA THR A 279 21.58 -10.20 7.08
C THR A 279 21.15 -8.87 7.71
N ARG A 280 19.88 -8.50 7.52
CA ARG A 280 19.28 -7.27 8.07
C ARG A 280 17.83 -7.50 8.49
N LEU A 281 17.26 -6.61 9.29
CA LEU A 281 15.81 -6.62 9.54
C LEU A 281 15.06 -6.39 8.23
N SER A 282 13.97 -7.11 8.05
CA SER A 282 12.95 -6.72 7.08
C SER A 282 12.17 -5.51 7.61
N ARG A 283 11.33 -4.89 6.77
CA ARG A 283 10.47 -3.78 7.23
C ARG A 283 9.60 -4.16 8.42
N ILE A 284 9.05 -5.38 8.46
CA ILE A 284 8.26 -5.85 9.60
C ILE A 284 9.14 -6.15 10.83
N GLY A 285 10.39 -6.59 10.62
CA GLY A 285 11.40 -6.70 11.67
C GLY A 285 11.69 -5.37 12.35
N GLU A 286 11.88 -4.30 11.58
CA GLU A 286 12.09 -2.94 12.10
C GLU A 286 10.90 -2.48 12.94
N LEU A 287 9.68 -2.67 12.45
CA LEU A 287 8.46 -2.31 13.16
C LEU A 287 8.29 -3.14 14.44
N TRP A 288 8.62 -4.44 14.39
CA TRP A 288 8.58 -5.32 15.56
C TRP A 288 9.53 -4.81 16.64
N VAL A 289 10.81 -4.52 16.30
CA VAL A 289 11.78 -3.99 17.26
C VAL A 289 11.27 -2.67 17.84
N ARG A 290 10.85 -1.72 17.01
CA ARG A 290 10.32 -0.41 17.47
C ARG A 290 9.14 -0.55 18.43
N ALA A 291 8.26 -1.53 18.21
CA ALA A 291 7.11 -1.77 19.07
C ALA A 291 7.46 -2.42 20.42
N HIS A 292 8.57 -3.18 20.48
CA HIS A 292 8.95 -3.95 21.67
C HIS A 292 10.16 -3.36 22.43
N SER A 293 10.89 -2.40 21.84
CA SER A 293 11.95 -1.63 22.51
C SER A 293 11.43 -0.60 23.53
N GLY A 294 10.11 -0.36 23.60
CA GLY A 294 9.50 0.65 24.47
C GLY A 294 9.35 0.27 25.95
N ASP A 295 9.62 -0.99 26.32
CA ASP A 295 9.41 -1.50 27.69
C ASP A 295 10.64 -1.38 28.60
N SER A 296 11.79 -0.90 28.11
CA SER A 296 13.04 -0.83 28.90
C SER A 296 13.27 0.48 29.66
N ASP A 297 12.49 1.54 29.43
CA ASP A 297 12.70 2.88 30.02
C ASP A 297 11.62 3.32 31.03
N SER A 298 10.72 2.41 31.44
CA SER A 298 9.70 2.69 32.46
C SER A 298 9.82 1.79 33.69
N VAL A 299 10.88 1.99 34.48
CA VAL A 299 10.93 1.65 35.92
C VAL A 299 11.68 2.72 36.71
#